data_AF-A0A3P1ULD5-F1
#
_entry.id   AF-A0A3P1ULD5-F1
#
_cell.length_a   1.000
_cell.length_b   1.000
_cell.length_c   1.000
_cell.angle_alpha   90.00
_cell.angle_beta   90.00
_cell.angle_gamma   90.00
#
_symmetry.space_group_name_H-M   'P 1'
#
loop_
_entity.id
_entity.type
_entity.pdbx_description
1 polymer ?
#
loop_
_entity_poly.entity_id
_entity_poly.type
_entity_poly.pdbx_seq_one_letter_code
_entity_poly.pdbx_strand_id
1 'polypeptide(L)'
;MTHDFNILGEEEKIYIDDNLILYIIETLEWVDTFYFLKTREKRKGLNYYGNTYFEGESIKKLRRIIFHWRELFGEARDDFEIIKTYDLDKDKYIKQKLNKNDVIEDLEKLISLCERAERENKIIEHWGI
;
A
#
# COMPACT_ATOMS: atom_id res chain seq x y z
N MET A 1 -1.87 -2.01 13.34
CA MET A 1 -0.75 -1.14 12.93
C MET A 1 -1.06 -0.68 11.53
N THR A 2 -0.56 0.47 11.11
CA THR A 2 -0.90 1.06 9.82
C THR A 2 0.36 1.53 9.12
N HIS A 3 0.30 1.52 7.80
CA HIS A 3 1.22 2.26 6.95
C HIS A 3 0.60 3.59 6.57
N ASP A 4 1.41 4.65 6.59
CA ASP A 4 0.97 6.00 6.22
C ASP A 4 1.42 6.31 4.79
N PHE A 5 0.56 6.98 4.02
CA PHE A 5 0.88 7.53 2.72
C PHE A 5 0.45 9.00 2.65
N ASN A 6 1.32 9.88 2.18
CA ASN A 6 1.03 11.30 1.99
C ASN A 6 1.80 11.88 0.81
N ILE A 7 1.36 13.03 0.30
CA ILE A 7 2.22 13.83 -0.56
C ILE A 7 3.33 14.42 0.32
N LEU A 8 4.58 14.36 -0.15
CA LEU A 8 5.73 14.84 0.58
C LEU A 8 5.59 16.33 0.92
N GLY A 9 5.67 16.63 2.22
CA GLY A 9 5.53 17.99 2.76
C GLY A 9 4.09 18.44 3.05
N GLU A 10 3.10 17.56 2.86
CA GLU A 10 1.71 17.80 3.23
C GLU A 10 1.34 17.05 4.52
N GLU A 11 0.38 17.60 5.28
CA GLU A 11 -0.08 17.02 6.55
C GLU A 11 -1.12 15.91 6.38
N GLU A 12 -1.85 15.91 5.25
CA GLU A 12 -2.90 14.94 4.99
C GLU A 12 -2.30 13.55 4.72
N LYS A 13 -2.77 12.55 5.49
CA LYS A 13 -2.30 11.17 5.43
C LYS A 13 -3.44 10.20 5.15
N ILE A 14 -3.14 9.20 4.34
CA ILE A 14 -3.95 8.00 4.15
C ILE A 14 -3.31 6.87 4.96
N TYR A 15 -4.13 6.12 5.68
CA TYR A 15 -3.69 5.00 6.50
C TYR A 15 -4.19 3.70 5.88
N ILE A 16 -3.30 2.71 5.76
CA ILE A 16 -3.66 1.37 5.28
C ILE A 16 -3.29 0.36 6.36
N ASP A 17 -4.18 -0.58 6.67
CA ASP A 17 -3.90 -1.65 7.64
C ASP A 17 -2.68 -2.48 7.21
N ASP A 18 -1.79 -2.73 8.17
CA ASP A 18 -0.57 -3.53 7.99
C ASP A 18 -0.84 -4.90 7.35
N ASN A 19 -1.89 -5.58 7.77
CA ASN A 19 -2.16 -6.94 7.29
C ASN A 19 -2.66 -6.92 5.83
N LEU A 20 -3.34 -5.85 5.42
CA LEU A 20 -3.67 -5.63 4.02
C LEU A 20 -2.40 -5.36 3.20
N ILE A 21 -1.49 -4.51 3.69
CA ILE A 21 -0.20 -4.27 3.03
C ILE A 21 0.60 -5.56 2.89
N LEU A 22 0.80 -6.32 3.97
CA LEU A 22 1.49 -7.61 3.95
C LEU A 22 0.88 -8.59 2.95
N TYR A 23 -0.46 -8.60 2.83
CA TYR A 23 -1.13 -9.48 1.89
C TYR A 23 -0.83 -9.14 0.43
N ILE A 24 -0.62 -7.86 0.10
CA ILE A 24 -0.38 -7.39 -1.26
C ILE A 24 1.08 -7.02 -1.56
N ILE A 25 1.97 -7.04 -0.56
CA ILE A 25 3.32 -6.45 -0.61
C ILE A 25 4.18 -6.97 -1.76
N GLU A 26 4.09 -8.26 -2.06
CA GLU A 26 4.81 -8.91 -3.15
C GLU A 26 4.50 -8.30 -4.52
N THR A 27 3.28 -7.78 -4.71
CA THR A 27 2.92 -7.08 -5.96
C THR A 27 3.41 -5.62 -5.96
N LEU A 28 3.60 -5.02 -4.79
CA LEU A 28 4.14 -3.66 -4.66
C LEU A 28 5.64 -3.61 -5.00
N GLU A 29 6.37 -4.71 -4.80
CA GLU A 29 7.77 -4.91 -5.26
C GLU A 29 7.97 -4.69 -6.77
N TRP A 30 6.90 -4.60 -7.56
CA TRP A 30 7.01 -4.31 -8.98
C TRP A 30 7.18 -2.82 -9.27
N VAL A 31 6.96 -1.95 -8.30
CA VAL A 31 7.05 -0.49 -8.45
C VAL A 31 8.48 -0.04 -8.12
N ASP A 32 9.08 0.78 -8.99
CA ASP A 32 10.39 1.38 -8.71
C ASP A 32 10.23 2.48 -7.65
N THR A 33 11.10 2.49 -6.65
CA THR A 33 11.05 3.41 -5.51
C THR A 33 12.44 3.92 -5.14
N PHE A 34 12.54 4.75 -4.12
CA PHE A 34 13.78 5.02 -3.39
C PHE A 34 13.45 5.20 -1.91
N TYR A 35 14.39 4.87 -1.01
CA TYR A 35 14.15 4.93 0.44
C TYR A 35 14.76 6.17 1.12
N PHE A 36 15.61 6.89 0.40
CA PHE A 36 16.28 8.09 0.90
C PHE A 36 16.19 9.21 -0.13
N LEU A 37 15.51 10.31 0.22
CA LEU A 37 15.35 11.49 -0.65
C LEU A 37 16.68 12.09 -1.12
N LYS A 38 17.73 12.00 -0.30
CA LYS A 38 19.04 12.60 -0.61
C LYS A 38 19.80 11.82 -1.68
N THR A 39 19.84 10.49 -1.58
CA THR A 39 20.64 9.65 -2.49
C THR A 39 19.84 9.20 -3.69
N ARG A 40 18.51 9.05 -3.54
CA ARG A 40 17.59 8.60 -4.60
C ARG A 40 18.03 7.29 -5.24
N GLU A 41 18.67 6.43 -4.44
CA GLU A 41 19.09 5.11 -4.88
C GLU A 41 17.86 4.29 -5.25
N LYS A 42 17.84 3.77 -6.48
CA LYS A 42 16.72 2.99 -6.99
C LYS A 42 16.55 1.71 -6.17
N ARG A 43 15.32 1.51 -5.73
CA ARG A 43 14.80 0.35 -5.02
C ARG A 43 13.51 -0.10 -5.69
N LYS A 44 12.89 -1.11 -5.09
CA LYS A 44 11.62 -1.66 -5.51
C LYS A 44 10.76 -1.85 -4.28
N GLY A 45 9.46 -1.69 -4.45
CA GLY A 45 8.49 -1.92 -3.38
C GLY A 45 8.63 -0.98 -2.20
N LEU A 46 8.05 -1.43 -1.09
CA LEU A 46 7.99 -0.69 0.17
C LEU A 46 9.17 -1.08 1.06
N ASN A 47 9.81 -0.08 1.66
CA ASN A 47 10.57 -0.29 2.88
C ASN A 47 9.59 -0.53 4.03
N TYR A 48 9.35 -1.81 4.35
CA TYR A 48 8.36 -2.17 5.35
C TYR A 48 8.59 -1.52 6.72
N TYR A 49 9.86 -1.29 7.10
CA TYR A 49 10.25 -0.70 8.40
C TYR A 49 10.81 0.74 8.27
N GLY A 50 10.44 1.47 7.22
CA GLY A 50 10.94 2.83 7.05
C GLY A 50 10.30 3.57 5.88
N ASN A 51 10.98 4.61 5.41
CA ASN A 51 10.39 5.47 4.39
C ASN A 51 10.54 4.87 3.00
N THR A 52 9.51 5.08 2.19
CA THR A 52 9.51 4.82 0.75
C THR A 52 9.02 6.04 0.03
N TYR A 53 9.60 6.35 -1.12
CA TYR A 53 9.21 7.47 -1.95
C TYR A 53 8.89 7.03 -3.37
N PHE A 54 7.82 7.59 -3.93
CA PHE A 54 7.34 7.35 -5.28
C PHE A 54 7.27 8.66 -6.06
N GLU A 55 7.60 8.62 -7.34
CA GLU A 55 7.49 9.77 -8.24
C GLU A 55 7.23 9.34 -9.68
N GLY A 56 6.70 10.25 -10.51
CA GLY A 56 6.57 10.05 -11.95
C GLY A 56 5.82 8.76 -12.33
N GLU A 57 6.44 7.96 -13.21
CA GLU A 57 5.85 6.70 -13.71
C GLU A 57 5.63 5.65 -12.59
N SER A 58 6.37 5.73 -11.49
CA SER A 58 6.17 4.82 -10.35
C SER A 58 4.83 5.06 -9.67
N ILE A 59 4.37 6.31 -9.56
CA ILE A 59 3.04 6.62 -9.00
C ILE A 59 1.96 6.04 -9.91
N LYS A 60 2.09 6.19 -11.23
CA LYS A 60 1.15 5.59 -12.20
C LYS A 60 1.11 4.07 -12.10
N LYS A 61 2.25 3.44 -11.83
CA LYS A 61 2.32 1.98 -11.65
C LYS A 61 1.69 1.55 -10.33
N LEU A 62 1.99 2.25 -9.23
CA LEU A 62 1.37 2.04 -7.92
C LEU A 62 -0.16 2.14 -8.03
N ARG A 63 -0.67 3.24 -8.58
CA ARG A 63 -2.11 3.45 -8.75
C ARG A 63 -2.81 2.31 -9.49
N ARG A 64 -2.22 1.82 -10.58
CA ARG A 64 -2.77 0.70 -11.35
C ARG A 64 -2.82 -0.60 -10.56
N ILE A 65 -1.76 -0.90 -9.80
CA ILE A 65 -1.72 -2.10 -8.94
C ILE A 65 -2.78 -2.00 -7.85
N ILE A 66 -2.87 -0.87 -7.15
CA ILE A 66 -3.88 -0.63 -6.12
C ILE A 66 -5.30 -0.68 -6.70
N PHE A 67 -5.53 -0.12 -7.89
CA PHE A 67 -6.79 -0.25 -8.61
C PHE A 67 -7.17 -1.72 -8.85
N HIS A 68 -6.24 -2.56 -9.33
CA HIS A 68 -6.54 -3.97 -9.56
C HIS A 68 -6.83 -4.75 -8.26
N TRP A 69 -6.16 -4.41 -7.16
CA TRP A 69 -6.51 -4.96 -5.85
C TRP A 69 -7.90 -4.52 -5.39
N ARG A 70 -8.24 -3.25 -5.58
CA ARG A 70 -9.56 -2.71 -5.28
C ARG A 70 -10.66 -3.43 -6.07
N GLU A 71 -10.46 -3.66 -7.37
CA GLU A 71 -11.40 -4.46 -8.17
C GLU A 71 -11.52 -5.90 -7.66
N LEU A 72 -10.39 -6.55 -7.35
CA LEU A 72 -10.38 -7.93 -6.87
C LEU A 72 -11.10 -8.08 -5.51
N PHE A 73 -10.88 -7.16 -4.58
CA PHE A 73 -11.61 -7.15 -3.31
C PHE A 73 -13.08 -6.75 -3.47
N GLY A 74 -13.43 -6.02 -4.53
CA GLY A 74 -14.82 -5.67 -4.86
C GLY A 74 -15.70 -6.90 -5.11
N GLU A 75 -15.09 -7.98 -5.63
CA GLU A 75 -15.76 -9.27 -5.87
C GLU A 75 -15.90 -10.12 -4.59
N ALA A 76 -15.35 -9.69 -3.46
CA ALA A 76 -15.44 -10.41 -2.21
C ALA A 76 -16.85 -10.32 -1.58
N ARG A 77 -17.12 -11.23 -0.64
CA ARG A 77 -18.25 -11.11 0.29
C ARG A 77 -18.03 -9.90 1.21
N ASP A 78 -19.10 -9.38 1.81
CA ASP A 78 -19.03 -8.17 2.65
C ASP A 78 -18.01 -8.25 3.77
N ASP A 79 -17.82 -9.45 4.33
CA ASP A 79 -16.65 -9.79 5.12
C ASP A 79 -15.91 -10.97 4.49
N PHE A 80 -14.59 -10.93 4.51
CA PHE A 80 -13.73 -12.01 4.02
C PHE A 80 -12.51 -12.20 4.90
N GLU A 81 -11.79 -13.31 4.71
CA GLU A 81 -10.57 -13.61 5.45
C GLU A 81 -9.35 -13.59 4.53
N ILE A 82 -8.28 -12.95 4.99
CA ILE A 82 -6.95 -13.07 4.39
C ILE A 82 -6.02 -13.90 5.27
N ILE A 83 -5.03 -14.53 4.67
CA ILE A 83 -3.97 -15.21 5.42
C ILE A 83 -2.99 -14.16 5.91
N LYS A 84 -2.80 -14.09 7.23
CA LYS A 84 -1.84 -13.18 7.87
C LYS A 84 -0.47 -13.82 8.01
N THR A 85 -0.41 -15.04 8.55
CA THR A 85 0.85 -15.78 8.75
C THR A 85 0.58 -17.27 9.00
N TYR A 86 1.64 -18.07 9.07
CA TYR A 86 1.58 -19.47 9.51
C TYR A 86 2.15 -19.62 10.92
N ASP A 87 1.36 -20.17 11.83
CA ASP A 87 1.80 -20.52 13.18
C ASP A 87 2.35 -21.95 13.16
N LEU A 88 3.68 -22.07 13.29
CA LEU A 88 4.39 -23.35 13.27
C LEU A 88 4.06 -24.22 14.48
N ASP A 89 3.85 -23.62 15.66
CA ASP A 89 3.56 -24.36 16.89
C ASP A 89 2.16 -24.98 16.85
N LYS A 90 1.21 -24.25 16.23
CA LYS A 90 -0.18 -24.69 16.08
C LYS A 90 -0.47 -25.40 14.75
N ASP A 91 0.54 -25.51 13.89
CA ASP A 91 0.46 -26.08 12.53
C ASP A 91 -0.75 -25.56 11.74
N LYS A 92 -0.95 -24.23 11.74
CA LYS A 92 -2.11 -23.60 11.09
C LYS A 92 -1.87 -22.20 10.58
N TYR A 93 -2.63 -21.83 9.54
CA TYR A 93 -2.73 -20.45 9.09
C TYR A 93 -3.50 -19.60 10.10
N ILE A 94 -2.89 -18.49 10.50
CA ILE A 94 -3.57 -17.40 11.19
C ILE A 94 -4.19 -16.51 10.11
N LYS A 95 -5.50 -16.31 10.23
CA LYS A 95 -6.28 -15.50 9.32
C LYS A 95 -6.75 -14.22 9.99
N GLN A 96 -7.02 -13.22 9.18
CA GLN A 96 -7.64 -11.97 9.60
C GLN A 96 -8.92 -11.74 8.84
N LYS A 97 -9.98 -11.44 9.58
CA LYS A 97 -11.25 -10.99 9.01
C LYS A 97 -11.11 -9.52 8.62
N LEU A 98 -11.52 -9.19 7.39
CA LEU A 98 -11.58 -7.83 6.86
C LEU A 98 -13.02 -7.52 6.44
N ASN A 99 -13.39 -6.26 6.60
CA ASN A 99 -14.62 -5.72 6.03
C ASN A 99 -14.32 -5.18 4.63
N LYS A 100 -15.11 -5.60 3.64
CA LYS A 100 -14.93 -5.20 2.25
C LYS A 100 -15.03 -3.69 2.06
N ASN A 101 -16.00 -3.03 2.69
CA ASN A 101 -16.20 -1.61 2.46
C ASN A 101 -15.02 -0.80 2.99
N ASP A 102 -14.50 -1.15 4.18
CA ASP A 102 -13.31 -0.51 4.74
C ASP A 102 -12.09 -0.67 3.81
N VAL A 103 -11.85 -1.90 3.33
CA VAL A 103 -10.74 -2.18 2.39
C VAL A 103 -10.90 -1.39 1.10
N ILE A 104 -12.09 -1.34 0.52
CA ILE A 104 -12.33 -0.59 -0.72
C ILE A 104 -12.14 0.91 -0.49
N GLU A 105 -12.65 1.45 0.62
CA GLU A 105 -12.50 2.87 0.95
C GLU A 105 -11.02 3.26 1.12
N ASP A 106 -10.23 2.44 1.82
CA ASP A 106 -8.80 2.68 2.01
C ASP A 106 -8.02 2.65 0.68
N LEU A 107 -8.31 1.68 -0.19
CA LEU A 107 -7.68 1.59 -1.50
C LEU A 107 -8.11 2.74 -2.42
N GLU A 108 -9.36 3.19 -2.37
CA GLU A 108 -9.86 4.34 -3.13
C GLU A 108 -9.21 5.66 -2.69
N LYS A 109 -8.99 5.84 -1.39
CA LYS A 109 -8.22 6.98 -0.86
C LYS A 109 -6.79 6.97 -1.38
N LEU A 110 -6.13 5.81 -1.39
CA LEU A 110 -4.76 5.69 -1.91
C LEU A 110 -4.70 5.93 -3.43
N ILE A 111 -5.69 5.46 -4.19
CA ILE A 111 -5.83 5.76 -5.63
C ILE A 111 -5.98 7.27 -5.83
N SER A 112 -6.85 7.93 -5.07
CA SER A 112 -7.09 9.37 -5.15
C SER A 112 -5.84 10.18 -4.82
N LEU A 113 -5.06 9.75 -3.83
CA LEU A 113 -3.75 10.34 -3.50
C LEU A 113 -2.78 10.23 -4.69
N CYS A 114 -2.71 9.06 -5.34
CA CYS A 114 -1.90 8.85 -6.52
C CYS A 114 -2.32 9.77 -7.68
N GLU A 115 -3.62 9.89 -7.94
CA GLU A 115 -4.15 10.78 -8.99
C GLU A 115 -3.81 12.24 -8.73
N ARG A 116 -3.92 12.69 -7.47
CA ARG A 116 -3.52 14.04 -7.07
C ARG A 116 -2.03 14.27 -7.30
N ALA A 117 -1.20 13.35 -6.83
CA ALA A 117 0.25 13.44 -6.98
C ALA A 117 0.69 13.39 -8.45
N GLU A 118 0.05 12.58 -9.29
CA GLU A 118 0.28 12.55 -10.74
C GLU A 118 -0.04 13.89 -11.39
N ARG A 119 -1.23 14.45 -11.11
CA ARG A 119 -1.69 15.72 -11.68
C ARG A 119 -0.80 16.89 -11.30
N GLU A 120 -0.30 16.89 -10.06
CA GLU A 120 0.48 17.99 -9.50
C GLU A 120 2.00 17.75 -9.59
N ASN A 121 2.41 16.64 -10.20
CA ASN A 121 3.81 16.21 -10.33
C ASN A 121 4.55 16.21 -8.99
N LYS A 122 3.93 15.62 -7.97
CA LYS A 122 4.42 15.53 -6.59
C LYS A 122 5.02 14.15 -6.29
N ILE A 123 5.75 14.08 -5.18
CA ILE A 123 6.29 12.84 -4.62
C ILE A 123 5.30 12.33 -3.56
N ILE A 124 5.02 11.02 -3.57
CA ILE A 124 4.35 10.36 -2.46
C ILE A 124 5.41 9.81 -1.53
N GLU A 125 5.24 10.07 -0.24
CA GLU A 125 5.98 9.47 0.86
C GLU A 125 5.11 8.40 1.52
N HIS A 126 5.74 7.27 1.84
CA HIS A 126 5.18 6.20 2.65
C HIS A 126 6.02 6.01 3.89
N TRP A 127 5.37 5.75 5.02
CA TRP A 127 6.01 5.39 6.28
C TRP A 127 5.64 3.95 6.66
N GLY A 128 6.68 3.12 6.76
CA GLY A 128 6.64 1.77 7.32
C GLY A 128 6.34 1.74 8.83
N ILE A 129 6.36 0.52 9.37
CA ILE A 129 6.13 0.22 10.79
C ILE A 129 7.43 0.29 11.60
#